data_AF-A0A417VPR6-F1
#
_entry.id   AF-A0A417VPR6-F1
#
_cell.length_a   1.000
_cell.length_b   1.000
_cell.length_c   1.000
_cell.angle_alpha   90.00
_cell.angle_beta   90.00
_cell.angle_gamma   90.00
#
_symmetry.space_group_name_H-M   'P 1'
#
loop_
_entity.id
_entity.type
_entity.pdbx_description
1 polymer ?
#
loop_
_entity_poly.entity_id
_entity_poly.type
_entity_poly.pdbx_seq_one_letter_code
_entity_poly.pdbx_strand_id
1 'polypeptide(L)'
;MGSKIRRMIDRASELLELAVNIIIIIAVIVAVISLWKPFMEFVQNRESAHAFLDFLGYVLNVLIGIEFFKMLCKPDVDTVLEVVMFVIVRHMVVLETSSVENLLTIVGMAIIFAIKKFLKEPKKEKLKTVSEDESERVRGYNEQLQNRQN
;
A
#
# COMPACT_ATOMS: atom_id res chain seq x y z
N MET A 1 29.50 -7.49 17.05
CA MET A 1 28.92 -6.11 17.01
C MET A 1 27.48 -6.06 16.47
N GLY A 2 27.03 -6.97 15.60
CA GLY A 2 25.67 -6.91 15.01
C GLY A 2 24.48 -7.06 15.97
N SER A 3 24.66 -7.67 17.13
CA SER A 3 23.58 -7.87 18.12
C SER A 3 23.15 -6.58 18.84
N LYS A 4 24.04 -5.59 18.98
CA LYS A 4 23.71 -4.27 19.57
C LYS A 4 22.91 -3.40 18.59
N ILE A 5 23.28 -3.46 17.31
CA ILE A 5 22.60 -2.73 16.23
C ILE A 5 21.17 -3.26 16.03
N ARG A 6 20.99 -4.59 15.99
CA ARG A 6 19.64 -5.20 15.92
C ARG A 6 18.74 -4.73 17.06
N ARG A 7 19.20 -4.77 18.31
CA ARG A 7 18.41 -4.29 19.47
C ARG A 7 18.07 -2.79 19.41
N MET A 8 18.94 -1.96 18.83
CA MET A 8 18.65 -0.55 18.62
C MET A 8 17.60 -0.34 17.52
N ILE A 9 17.69 -1.11 16.42
CA ILE A 9 16.71 -1.07 15.33
C ILE A 9 15.34 -1.56 15.82
N ASP A 10 15.30 -2.64 16.60
CA ASP A 10 14.07 -3.19 17.15
C ASP A 10 13.36 -2.17 18.06
N ARG A 11 14.10 -1.52 18.97
CA ARG A 11 13.56 -0.44 19.81
C ARG A 11 13.12 0.79 19.01
N ALA A 12 13.88 1.18 17.99
CA ALA A 12 13.51 2.30 17.13
C ALA A 12 12.24 1.98 16.32
N SER A 13 12.10 0.74 15.86
CA SER A 13 10.91 0.25 15.14
C SER A 13 9.66 0.27 16.03
N GLU A 14 9.77 -0.18 17.28
CA GLU A 14 8.67 -0.12 18.26
C GLU A 14 8.23 1.32 18.54
N LEU A 15 9.19 2.25 18.66
CA LEU A 15 8.92 3.66 18.93
C LEU A 15 8.27 4.35 17.72
N LEU A 16 8.72 4.02 16.51
CA LEU A 16 8.11 4.48 15.26
C LEU A 16 6.69 3.93 15.08
N GLU A 17 6.46 2.66 15.40
CA GLU A 17 5.12 2.06 15.35
C GLU A 17 4.14 2.77 16.29
N LEU A 18 4.57 3.08 17.52
CA LEU A 18 3.75 3.86 18.45
C LEU A 18 3.48 5.28 17.94
N ALA A 19 4.52 5.97 17.43
CA ALA A 19 4.39 7.33 16.91
C ALA A 19 3.42 7.40 15.71
N VAL A 20 3.54 6.46 14.78
CA VAL A 20 2.63 6.28 13.64
C VAL A 20 1.19 6.12 14.10
N ASN A 21 0.94 5.23 15.07
CA ASN A 21 -0.42 4.98 15.56
C ASN A 21 -1.02 6.25 16.18
N ILE A 22 -0.24 7.02 16.92
CA ILE A 22 -0.67 8.31 17.48
C ILE A 22 -1.01 9.31 16.36
N ILE A 23 -0.16 9.43 15.33
CA ILE A 23 -0.40 10.31 14.19
C ILE A 23 -1.69 9.92 13.46
N ILE A 24 -1.94 8.63 13.23
CA ILE A 24 -3.17 8.14 12.60
C ILE A 24 -4.38 8.51 13.45
N ILE A 25 -4.33 8.32 14.78
CA ILE A 25 -5.42 8.70 15.68
C ILE A 25 -5.73 10.20 15.57
N ILE A 26 -4.69 11.05 15.58
CA ILE A 26 -4.87 12.49 15.43
C ILE A 26 -5.48 12.82 14.06
N ALA A 27 -4.99 12.18 12.98
CA ALA A 27 -5.50 12.38 11.63
C ALA A 27 -6.99 12.01 11.53
N VAL A 28 -7.40 10.90 12.13
CA VAL A 28 -8.81 10.46 12.19
C VAL A 28 -9.66 11.46 12.98
N ILE A 29 -9.19 11.96 14.12
CA ILE A 29 -9.92 12.97 14.91
C ILE A 29 -10.12 14.26 14.09
N VAL A 30 -9.06 14.77 13.47
CA VAL A 30 -9.12 15.97 12.63
C VAL A 30 -10.06 15.76 11.44
N ALA A 31 -9.98 14.59 10.80
CA ALA A 31 -10.86 14.18 9.72
C ALA A 31 -12.35 14.22 10.13
N VAL A 32 -12.69 13.60 11.26
CA VAL A 32 -14.08 13.60 11.78
C VAL A 32 -14.56 15.02 12.08
N ILE A 33 -13.73 15.85 12.72
CA ILE A 33 -14.08 17.25 13.00
C ILE A 33 -14.27 18.04 11.70
N SER A 34 -13.44 17.80 10.69
CA SER A 34 -13.53 18.47 9.39
C SER A 34 -14.84 18.19 8.66
N LEU A 35 -15.51 17.06 8.92
CA LEU A 35 -16.77 16.71 8.27
C LEU A 35 -17.98 17.47 8.83
N TRP A 36 -17.84 18.16 9.96
CA TRP A 36 -18.95 18.87 10.61
C TRP A 36 -19.55 19.99 9.74
N LYS A 37 -18.70 20.77 9.05
CA LYS A 37 -19.18 21.84 8.16
C LYS A 37 -19.93 21.30 6.93
N PRO A 38 -19.35 20.38 6.13
CA PRO A 38 -20.07 19.74 5.02
C PRO A 38 -21.37 19.05 5.46
N PHE A 39 -21.39 18.44 6.64
CA PHE A 39 -22.58 17.80 7.18
C PHE A 39 -23.71 18.79 7.44
N MET A 40 -23.41 19.96 8.01
CA MET A 40 -24.43 20.99 8.24
C MET A 40 -24.98 21.57 6.93
N GLU A 41 -24.11 21.78 5.94
CA GLU A 41 -24.53 22.21 4.59
C GLU A 41 -25.45 21.18 3.93
N PHE A 42 -25.12 19.88 4.05
CA PHE A 42 -25.97 18.79 3.59
C PHE A 42 -27.35 18.78 4.27
N VAL A 43 -27.38 18.94 5.60
CA VAL A 43 -28.64 18.98 6.38
C VAL A 43 -29.49 20.21 6.02
N GLN A 44 -28.89 21.32 5.60
CA GLN A 44 -29.64 22.50 5.16
C GLN A 44 -30.22 22.33 3.75
N ASN A 45 -29.51 21.64 2.84
CA ASN A 45 -29.86 21.53 1.43
C ASN A 45 -30.40 20.14 1.01
N ARG A 46 -30.99 19.42 1.97
CA ARG A 46 -31.36 17.99 1.90
C ARG A 46 -32.37 17.58 0.83
N GLU A 47 -33.01 18.50 0.11
CA GLU A 47 -33.88 18.16 -1.03
C GLU A 47 -33.13 18.03 -2.37
N SER A 48 -31.85 18.39 -2.42
CA SER A 48 -31.03 18.29 -3.63
C SER A 48 -30.15 17.04 -3.61
N ALA A 49 -30.26 16.20 -4.65
CA ALA A 49 -29.37 15.04 -4.84
C ALA A 49 -27.88 15.46 -4.93
N HIS A 50 -27.61 16.66 -5.44
CA HIS A 50 -26.28 17.24 -5.49
C HIS A 50 -25.66 17.47 -4.11
N ALA A 51 -26.41 17.91 -3.10
CA ALA A 51 -25.87 18.11 -1.75
C ALA A 51 -25.41 16.80 -1.09
N PHE A 52 -26.05 15.68 -1.41
CA PHE A 52 -25.61 14.36 -0.93
C PHE A 52 -24.29 13.93 -1.58
N LEU A 53 -24.17 14.08 -2.90
CA LEU A 53 -22.97 13.73 -3.65
C LEU A 53 -21.76 14.59 -3.23
N ASP A 54 -21.98 15.88 -2.99
CA ASP A 54 -20.95 16.79 -2.49
C ASP A 54 -20.48 16.37 -1.10
N PHE A 55 -21.41 16.10 -0.17
CA PHE A 55 -21.08 15.58 1.16
C PHE A 55 -20.31 14.26 1.09
N LEU A 56 -20.77 13.33 0.25
CA LEU A 56 -20.10 12.05 0.04
C LEU A 56 -18.69 12.24 -0.53
N GLY A 57 -18.49 13.22 -1.41
CA GLY A 57 -17.18 13.60 -1.91
C GLY A 57 -16.22 14.05 -0.80
N TYR A 58 -16.69 14.86 0.16
CA TYR A 58 -15.89 15.24 1.34
C TYR A 58 -15.53 14.04 2.20
N VAL A 59 -16.48 13.13 2.45
CA VAL A 59 -16.25 11.89 3.23
C VAL A 59 -15.23 10.99 2.54
N LEU A 60 -15.38 10.77 1.23
CA LEU A 60 -14.46 9.92 0.45
C LEU A 60 -13.05 10.51 0.37
N ASN A 61 -12.90 11.84 0.25
CA ASN A 61 -11.58 12.49 0.31
C ASN A 61 -10.88 12.23 1.66
N VAL A 62 -11.64 12.32 2.75
CA VAL A 62 -11.13 12.04 4.09
C VAL A 62 -10.70 10.58 4.23
N LEU A 63 -11.52 9.64 3.75
CA LEU A 63 -11.19 8.21 3.77
C LEU A 63 -9.93 7.89 2.97
N ILE A 64 -9.77 8.46 1.77
CA ILE A 64 -8.55 8.32 0.97
C ILE A 64 -7.33 8.83 1.76
N GLY A 65 -7.45 9.97 2.44
CA GLY A 65 -6.37 10.53 3.25
C GLY A 65 -5.95 9.60 4.39
N ILE A 66 -6.90 9.04 5.14
CA ILE A 66 -6.63 8.13 6.26
C ILE A 66 -5.95 6.85 5.76
N GLU A 67 -6.48 6.25 4.69
CA GLU A 67 -5.91 5.04 4.07
C GLU A 67 -4.51 5.30 3.50
N PHE A 68 -4.31 6.45 2.88
CA PHE A 68 -2.99 6.86 2.38
C PHE A 68 -1.97 7.00 3.51
N PHE A 69 -2.36 7.60 4.65
CA PHE A 69 -1.50 7.65 5.83
C PHE A 69 -1.14 6.25 6.35
N LYS A 70 -2.11 5.34 6.42
CA LYS A 70 -1.90 3.93 6.81
C LYS A 70 -0.88 3.25 5.87
N MET A 71 -1.00 3.50 4.57
CA MET A 71 -0.06 2.99 3.55
C MET A 71 1.35 3.56 3.70
N LEU A 72 1.52 4.84 4.02
CA LEU A 72 2.85 5.43 4.23
C LEU A 72 3.59 4.80 5.41
N CYS A 73 2.84 4.39 6.43
CA CYS A 73 3.42 3.85 7.66
C CYS A 73 3.82 2.38 7.55
N LYS A 74 3.05 1.57 6.82
CA LYS A 74 3.38 0.18 6.48
C LYS A 74 3.03 -0.04 4.99
N PRO A 75 3.95 0.29 4.08
CA PRO A 75 3.71 0.09 2.65
C PRO A 75 3.72 -1.40 2.35
N ASP A 76 2.53 -1.94 2.10
CA ASP A 76 2.31 -3.32 1.71
C ASP A 76 1.49 -3.36 0.40
N VAL A 77 1.59 -4.46 -0.35
CA VAL A 77 0.85 -4.59 -1.61
C VAL A 77 -0.66 -4.55 -1.35
N ASP A 78 -1.12 -5.10 -0.24
CA ASP A 78 -2.54 -5.13 0.12
C ASP A 78 -3.05 -3.74 0.52
N THR A 79 -2.27 -2.98 1.30
CA THR A 79 -2.64 -1.61 1.70
C THR A 79 -2.62 -0.63 0.53
N VAL A 80 -1.73 -0.82 -0.45
CA VAL A 80 -1.73 -0.06 -1.70
C VAL A 80 -3.00 -0.33 -2.50
N LEU A 81 -3.42 -1.58 -2.62
CA LEU A 81 -4.62 -1.95 -3.37
C LEU A 81 -5.89 -1.38 -2.72
N GLU A 82 -5.98 -1.38 -1.39
CA GLU A 82 -7.08 -0.79 -0.63
C GLU A 82 -7.25 0.71 -0.93
N VAL A 83 -6.15 1.49 -0.86
CA VAL A 83 -6.15 2.93 -1.19
C VAL A 83 -6.57 3.16 -2.65
N VAL A 84 -6.00 2.38 -3.57
CA VAL A 84 -6.28 2.51 -5.00
C VAL A 84 -7.76 2.25 -5.31
N MET A 85 -8.37 1.27 -4.65
CA MET A 85 -9.80 0.99 -4.79
C MET A 85 -10.65 2.18 -4.30
N PHE A 86 -10.31 2.78 -3.16
CA PHE A 86 -11.01 3.98 -2.65
C PHE A 86 -10.89 5.18 -3.60
N VAL A 87 -9.72 5.39 -4.21
CA VAL A 87 -9.50 6.49 -5.17
C VAL A 87 -10.37 6.33 -6.42
N ILE A 88 -10.47 5.10 -6.97
CA ILE A 88 -11.32 4.83 -8.12
C ILE A 88 -12.79 5.10 -7.77
N VAL A 89 -13.27 4.56 -6.65
CA VAL A 89 -14.66 4.73 -6.22
C VAL A 89 -15.00 6.21 -6.06
N ARG A 90 -14.15 7.00 -5.42
CA ARG A 90 -14.34 8.44 -5.28
C ARG A 90 -14.38 9.15 -6.64
N HIS A 91 -13.52 8.77 -7.56
CA HIS A 91 -13.52 9.34 -8.91
C HIS A 91 -14.83 9.03 -9.65
N MET A 92 -15.39 7.83 -9.48
CA MET A 92 -16.65 7.43 -10.11
C MET A 92 -17.90 8.07 -9.46
N VAL A 93 -17.85 8.37 -8.17
CA VAL A 93 -19.00 8.94 -7.43
C VAL A 93 -19.06 10.46 -7.56
N VAL A 94 -17.91 11.13 -7.59
CA VAL A 94 -17.82 12.61 -7.56
C VAL A 94 -17.87 13.23 -8.97
N LEU A 95 -17.43 12.51 -10.00
CA LEU A 95 -17.56 12.98 -11.37
C LEU A 95 -18.73 12.26 -12.03
N GLU A 96 -19.65 13.01 -12.62
CA GLU A 96 -20.55 12.48 -13.66
C GLU A 96 -19.74 12.22 -14.93
N THR A 97 -18.88 11.21 -14.90
CA THR A 97 -18.13 10.79 -16.07
C THR A 97 -19.05 10.08 -17.04
N SER A 98 -18.88 10.36 -18.33
CA SER A 98 -19.53 9.58 -19.38
C SER A 98 -19.07 8.12 -19.27
N SER A 99 -19.94 7.16 -19.59
CA SER A 99 -19.61 5.73 -19.55
C SER A 99 -18.35 5.39 -20.36
N VAL A 100 -18.04 6.18 -21.40
CA VAL A 100 -16.82 6.04 -22.22
C VAL A 100 -15.56 6.47 -21.47
N GLU A 101 -15.62 7.54 -20.67
CA GLU A 101 -14.48 8.01 -19.88
C GLU A 101 -14.12 7.01 -18.79
N ASN A 102 -15.11 6.48 -18.08
CA ASN A 102 -14.89 5.42 -17.10
C ASN A 102 -14.27 4.17 -17.74
N LEU A 103 -14.72 3.79 -18.93
CA LEU A 103 -14.15 2.66 -19.67
C LEU A 103 -12.68 2.91 -20.01
N LEU A 104 -12.33 4.11 -20.49
CA LEU A 104 -10.95 4.49 -20.80
C LEU A 104 -10.06 4.48 -19.55
N THR A 105 -10.56 4.96 -18.41
CA THR A 105 -9.81 4.91 -17.13
C THR A 105 -9.54 3.46 -16.71
N ILE A 106 -10.55 2.58 -16.77
CA ILE A 106 -10.40 1.15 -16.42
C ILE A 106 -9.41 0.46 -17.37
N VAL A 107 -9.53 0.69 -18.68
CA VAL A 107 -8.63 0.13 -19.69
C VAL A 107 -7.19 0.63 -19.50
N GLY A 108 -7.00 1.93 -19.26
CA GLY A 108 -5.68 2.51 -18.99
C GLY A 108 -5.04 1.90 -17.75
N MET A 109 -5.83 1.69 -16.69
CA MET A 109 -5.35 1.05 -15.46
C MET A 109 -4.98 -0.42 -15.67
N ALA A 110 -5.80 -1.17 -16.43
CA ALA A 110 -5.49 -2.54 -16.83
C ALA A 110 -4.18 -2.65 -17.63
N ILE A 111 -3.91 -1.69 -18.53
CA ILE A 111 -2.65 -1.63 -19.28
C ILE A 111 -1.46 -1.41 -18.35
N ILE A 112 -1.55 -0.50 -17.38
CA ILE A 112 -0.48 -0.27 -16.39
C ILE A 112 -0.19 -1.55 -15.58
N PHE A 113 -1.24 -2.26 -15.13
CA PHE A 113 -1.07 -3.54 -14.44
C PHE A 113 -0.47 -4.62 -15.33
N ALA A 114 -0.86 -4.68 -16.60
CA ALA A 114 -0.27 -5.60 -17.58
C ALA A 114 1.22 -5.31 -17.76
N ILE A 115 1.61 -4.05 -17.99
CA ILE A 115 3.02 -3.65 -18.11
C ILE A 115 3.79 -4.04 -16.84
N LYS A 116 3.25 -3.74 -15.65
CA LYS A 116 3.88 -4.12 -14.36
C LYS A 116 4.05 -5.63 -14.22
N LYS A 117 3.13 -6.44 -14.76
CA LYS A 117 3.20 -7.90 -14.77
C LYS A 117 4.24 -8.41 -15.77
N PHE A 118 4.28 -7.86 -16.98
CA PHE A 118 5.25 -8.24 -18.01
C PHE A 118 6.68 -7.80 -17.71
N LEU A 119 6.88 -6.67 -16.99
CA LEU A 119 8.20 -6.28 -16.51
C LEU A 119 8.68 -7.10 -15.30
N LYS A 120 7.77 -7.80 -14.61
CA LYS A 120 8.09 -8.70 -13.49
C LYS A 120 8.32 -10.13 -13.98
N GLU A 121 9.33 -10.33 -14.82
CA GLU A 121 9.89 -11.68 -15.11
C GLU A 121 11.30 -11.83 -14.49
N PRO A 122 11.78 -13.07 -14.22
CA PRO A 122 12.00 -13.53 -12.86
C PRO A 122 13.41 -13.26 -12.36
N LYS A 123 13.56 -12.30 -11.43
CA LYS A 123 14.80 -12.21 -10.63
C LYS A 123 14.95 -13.33 -9.58
N LYS A 124 13.98 -14.26 -9.50
CA LYS A 124 13.97 -15.37 -8.52
C LYS A 124 14.70 -16.63 -9.01
N GLU A 125 14.95 -16.79 -10.30
CA GLU A 125 15.57 -18.01 -10.83
C GLU A 125 17.11 -17.96 -10.70
N LYS A 126 17.72 -16.80 -10.97
CA LYS A 126 19.18 -16.66 -10.91
C LYS A 126 19.80 -16.68 -9.51
N LEU A 127 19.01 -16.47 -8.44
CA LEU A 127 19.54 -16.51 -7.07
C LEU A 127 19.47 -17.92 -6.47
N LYS A 128 18.46 -18.73 -6.84
CA LYS A 128 18.35 -20.12 -6.39
C LYS A 128 19.40 -21.01 -7.07
N THR A 129 19.58 -20.87 -8.38
CA THR A 129 20.58 -21.67 -9.13
C THR A 129 22.00 -21.42 -8.63
N VAL A 130 22.33 -20.17 -8.31
CA VAL A 130 23.66 -19.80 -7.78
C VAL A 130 23.89 -20.36 -6.37
N SER A 131 22.86 -20.37 -5.50
CA SER A 131 22.99 -20.92 -4.15
C SER A 131 23.05 -22.45 -4.09
N GLU A 132 22.38 -23.14 -5.02
CA GLU A 132 22.39 -24.60 -5.11
C GLU A 132 23.71 -25.11 -5.71
N ASP A 133 24.22 -24.46 -6.78
CA ASP A 133 25.52 -24.77 -7.38
C ASP A 133 26.69 -24.56 -6.40
N GLU A 134 26.64 -23.51 -5.58
CA GLU A 134 27.68 -23.23 -4.59
C GLU A 134 27.66 -24.25 -3.44
N SER A 135 26.47 -24.69 -3.03
CA SER A 135 26.30 -25.70 -1.98
C SER A 135 26.77 -27.09 -2.42
N GLU A 136 26.52 -27.49 -3.67
CA GLU A 136 27.02 -28.75 -4.24
C GLU A 136 28.54 -28.74 -4.44
N ARG A 137 29.12 -27.61 -4.88
CA ARG A 137 30.57 -27.45 -5.00
C ARG A 137 31.28 -27.54 -3.65
N VAL A 138 30.75 -26.90 -2.62
CA VAL A 138 31.32 -26.95 -1.26
C VAL A 138 31.22 -28.36 -0.68
N ARG A 139 30.10 -29.07 -0.93
CA ARG A 139 29.92 -30.46 -0.49
C ARG A 139 30.91 -31.41 -1.15
N GLY A 140 31.09 -31.32 -2.47
CA GLY A 140 32.05 -32.15 -3.20
C GLY A 140 33.49 -31.94 -2.77
N TYR A 141 33.87 -30.69 -2.43
CA TYR A 141 35.21 -30.40 -1.89
C TYR A 141 35.42 -31.03 -0.50
N ASN A 142 34.42 -30.97 0.39
CA ASN A 142 34.54 -31.55 1.73
C ASN A 142 34.65 -33.08 1.72
N GLU A 143 33.93 -33.76 0.83
CA GLU A 143 34.02 -35.22 0.67
C GLU A 143 35.41 -35.65 0.15
N GLN A 144 36.03 -34.87 -0.76
CA GLN A 144 37.40 -35.14 -1.23
C GLN A 144 38.46 -34.98 -0.15
N LEU A 145 38.27 -34.03 0.78
CA LEU A 145 39.18 -33.78 1.89
C LEU A 145 39.12 -34.91 2.92
N GLN A 146 37.93 -35.43 3.20
CA GLN A 146 37.76 -36.61 4.06
C GLN A 146 38.39 -37.87 3.46
N ASN A 147 38.25 -38.07 2.15
CA ASN A 147 38.80 -39.24 1.46
C ASN A 147 40.34 -39.21 1.30
N ARG A 148 40.99 -38.05 1.50
CA ARG A 148 42.46 -37.93 1.56
C ARG A 148 43.04 -38.13 2.96
N GLN A 149 42.20 -38.11 4.00
CA GLN A 149 42.64 -38.23 5.40
C GLN A 149 42.44 -39.64 5.98
N ASN A 150 41.76 -40.54 5.24
CA ASN A 150 41.69 -41.98 5.49
C ASN A 150 42.64 -42.73 4.57
#